data_AF-C7RSV5-F1
#
_entry.id   AF-C7RSV5-F1
#
_cell.length_a   1.000
_cell.length_b   1.000
_cell.length_c   1.000
_cell.angle_alpha   90.00
_cell.angle_beta   90.00
_cell.angle_gamma   90.00
#
_symmetry.space_group_name_H-M   'P 1'
#
loop_
_entity.id
_entity.type
_entity.pdbx_description
1 polymer ?
#
loop_
_entity_poly.entity_id
_entity_poly.type
_entity_poly.pdbx_seq_one_letter_code
_entity_poly.pdbx_strand_id
1 'polypeptide(L)'
;MDKPPDYHRRIALSPSWRTRALNTLLRLTMRRRITQESDVSALRREYEEIDARYFQVAPDVPHAGRLRWRAGRVDHFAGQPARARHALPAWWIFASRFPNAHAALVSRLCRRLGARALLPDYRLAPEHPFPAAPDDCQRVCRALIAQGVVPASMVLAGDSAGGNLALVTIHSAKAAGEPLPSCVVLLSPALDCTLTSRSMADYDGHDPMLQLSTLLVLRRCYGQSPHQSGKPSKQSPVWQTGARQGLSDNRLSSMAT
;
A
#
# COMPACT_ATOMS: atom_id res chain seq x y z
N MET A 1 0.22 2.57 -31.21
CA MET A 1 -0.35 2.41 -29.85
C MET A 1 -1.12 1.11 -29.88
N ASP A 2 -0.65 0.09 -29.16
CA ASP A 2 -1.30 -1.23 -29.18
C ASP A 2 -2.71 -1.15 -28.57
N LYS A 3 -3.63 -1.92 -29.15
CA LYS A 3 -4.99 -2.08 -28.63
C LYS A 3 -4.89 -2.60 -27.19
N PRO A 4 -5.54 -1.94 -26.21
CA PRO A 4 -5.49 -2.42 -24.84
C PRO A 4 -6.14 -3.82 -24.74
N PRO A 5 -5.72 -4.65 -23.77
CA PRO A 5 -6.22 -6.02 -23.62
C PRO A 5 -7.72 -6.02 -23.29
N ASP A 6 -8.41 -7.13 -23.54
CA ASP A 6 -9.88 -7.20 -23.43
C ASP A 6 -10.43 -6.94 -22.02
N TYR A 7 -9.61 -7.12 -20.99
CA TYR A 7 -9.95 -6.79 -19.60
C TYR A 7 -9.77 -5.30 -19.25
N HIS A 8 -9.16 -4.50 -20.13
CA HIS A 8 -8.95 -3.09 -19.88
C HIS A 8 -10.23 -2.29 -20.19
N ARG A 9 -10.88 -1.83 -19.13
CA ARG A 9 -12.00 -0.90 -19.21
C ARG A 9 -11.56 0.48 -18.71
N ARG A 10 -11.47 1.46 -19.61
CA ARG A 10 -11.30 2.87 -19.22
C ARG A 10 -12.66 3.43 -18.81
N ILE A 11 -12.78 3.85 -17.56
CA ILE A 11 -13.99 4.51 -17.06
C ILE A 11 -13.74 6.01 -17.15
N ALA A 12 -14.49 6.69 -18.02
CA ALA A 12 -14.47 8.15 -18.06
C ALA A 12 -15.22 8.69 -16.83
N LEU A 13 -14.49 9.26 -15.88
CA LEU A 13 -15.06 9.88 -14.70
C LEU A 13 -15.08 11.41 -14.91
N SER A 14 -16.27 12.00 -14.98
CA SER A 14 -16.42 13.45 -14.85
C SER A 14 -16.49 13.80 -13.36
N PRO A 15 -15.62 14.68 -12.84
CA PRO A 15 -15.62 15.01 -11.42
C PRO A 15 -16.94 15.69 -11.04
N SER A 16 -17.73 15.00 -10.21
CA SER A 16 -18.95 15.53 -9.62
C SER A 16 -18.66 16.76 -8.76
N TRP A 17 -19.67 17.58 -8.49
CA TRP A 17 -19.51 18.70 -7.55
C TRP A 17 -19.02 18.23 -6.17
N ARG A 18 -19.44 17.04 -5.72
CA ARG A 18 -18.97 16.42 -4.47
C ARG A 18 -17.49 16.13 -4.52
N THR A 19 -17.01 15.58 -5.64
CA THR A 19 -15.58 15.32 -5.87
C THR A 19 -14.79 16.63 -5.88
N ARG A 20 -15.30 17.68 -6.53
CA ARG A 20 -14.65 19.00 -6.55
C ARG A 20 -14.57 19.60 -5.15
N ALA A 21 -15.67 19.57 -4.38
CA ALA A 21 -15.71 20.05 -3.00
C ALA A 21 -14.74 19.27 -2.10
N LEU A 22 -14.72 17.93 -2.21
CA LEU A 22 -13.78 17.08 -1.47
C LEU A 22 -12.33 17.41 -1.85
N ASN A 23 -12.02 17.55 -3.14
CA ASN A 23 -10.68 17.90 -3.58
C ASN A 23 -10.23 19.27 -3.06
N THR A 24 -11.13 20.26 -3.03
CA THR A 24 -10.85 21.57 -2.43
C THR A 24 -10.57 21.44 -0.93
N LEU A 25 -11.39 20.67 -0.20
CA LEU A 25 -11.17 20.43 1.23
C LEU A 25 -9.82 19.74 1.48
N LEU A 26 -9.52 18.67 0.74
CA LEU A 26 -8.23 17.96 0.83
C LEU A 26 -7.05 18.89 0.52
N ARG A 27 -7.19 19.80 -0.45
CA ARG A 27 -6.15 20.81 -0.72
C ARG A 27 -5.97 21.81 0.41
N LEU A 28 -7.00 22.09 1.21
CA LEU A 28 -6.90 23.01 2.33
C LEU A 28 -6.34 22.31 3.58
N THR A 29 -6.66 21.04 3.77
CA THR A 29 -6.30 20.30 4.99
C THR A 29 -5.01 19.49 4.86
N MET A 30 -4.71 18.94 3.67
CA MET A 30 -3.60 18.00 3.46
C MET A 30 -2.43 18.60 2.67
N ARG A 31 -2.61 19.73 1.98
CA ARG A 31 -1.57 20.37 1.16
C ARG A 31 -0.55 21.16 2.00
N ARG A 32 -0.15 20.61 3.15
CA ARG A 32 1.01 21.11 3.88
C ARG A 32 2.26 20.72 3.09
N ARG A 33 3.15 21.69 2.88
CA ARG A 33 4.47 21.41 2.29
C ARG A 33 5.29 20.61 3.30
N ILE A 34 5.33 19.29 3.10
CA ILE A 34 6.28 18.42 3.79
C ILE A 34 7.63 18.60 3.10
N THR A 35 8.63 19.03 3.86
CA THR A 35 10.00 19.27 3.41
C THR A 35 10.93 18.19 3.97
N GLN A 36 12.17 18.16 3.48
CA GLN A 36 13.19 17.19 3.95
C GLN A 36 13.54 17.33 5.44
N GLU A 37 13.25 18.48 6.04
CA GLU A 37 13.49 18.78 7.46
C GLU A 37 12.27 18.48 8.34
N SER A 38 11.16 18.06 7.74
CA SER A 38 9.94 17.79 8.50
C SER A 38 10.14 16.60 9.45
N ASP A 39 9.71 16.76 10.70
CA ASP A 39 9.65 15.67 11.67
C ASP A 39 8.54 14.68 11.26
N VAL A 40 8.95 13.57 10.64
CA VAL A 40 8.05 12.52 10.17
C VAL A 40 7.33 11.83 11.32
N SER A 41 7.95 11.74 12.51
CA SER A 41 7.31 11.18 13.69
C SER A 41 6.23 12.13 14.24
N ALA A 42 6.43 13.45 14.15
CA ALA A 42 5.38 14.43 14.47
C ALA A 42 4.22 14.39 13.47
N LEU A 43 4.52 14.33 12.17
CA LEU A 43 3.49 14.18 11.12
C LEU A 43 2.68 12.87 11.31
N ARG A 44 3.34 11.79 11.73
CA ARG A 44 2.65 10.52 12.05
C ARG A 44 1.64 10.70 13.18
N ARG A 45 2.02 11.37 14.28
CA ARG A 45 1.10 11.64 15.41
C ARG A 45 -0.10 12.46 14.97
N GLU A 46 0.11 13.51 14.17
CA GLU A 46 -0.96 14.35 13.63
C GLU A 46 -1.95 13.53 12.77
N TYR A 47 -1.44 12.65 11.90
CA TYR A 47 -2.30 11.78 11.11
C TYR A 47 -3.06 10.75 11.93
N GLU A 48 -2.44 10.18 12.97
CA GLU A 48 -3.13 9.27 13.90
C GLU A 48 -4.24 9.99 14.69
N GLU A 49 -4.02 11.24 15.09
CA GLU A 49 -5.06 12.07 15.73
C GLU A 49 -6.22 12.39 14.78
N ILE A 50 -5.93 12.73 13.52
CA ILE A 50 -6.93 12.92 12.47
C ILE A 50 -7.70 11.62 12.25
N ASP A 51 -7.02 10.48 12.15
CA ASP A 51 -7.63 9.17 11.97
C ASP A 51 -8.61 8.86 13.12
N ALA A 52 -8.15 9.02 14.36
CA ALA A 52 -8.95 8.79 15.56
C ALA A 52 -10.16 9.73 15.66
N ARG A 53 -10.02 11.00 15.24
CA ARG A 53 -11.08 12.01 15.32
C ARG A 53 -12.17 11.80 14.28
N TYR A 54 -11.78 11.54 13.02
CA TYR A 54 -12.71 11.60 11.89
C TYR A 54 -13.17 10.23 11.39
N PHE A 55 -12.45 9.15 11.69
CA PHE A 55 -12.83 7.82 11.28
C PHE A 55 -13.27 7.01 12.49
N GLN A 56 -14.56 6.68 12.52
CA GLN A 56 -15.15 5.83 13.54
C GLN A 56 -15.24 4.41 13.00
N VAL A 57 -14.63 3.46 13.71
CA VAL A 57 -14.83 2.04 13.45
C VAL A 57 -16.21 1.66 13.98
N ALA A 58 -17.00 0.95 13.17
CA ALA A 58 -18.34 0.58 13.60
C ALA A 58 -18.29 -0.31 14.85
N PRO A 59 -19.17 -0.12 15.85
CA PRO A 59 -19.08 -0.83 17.14
C PRO A 59 -19.19 -2.35 17.03
N ASP A 60 -19.85 -2.82 15.95
CA ASP A 60 -20.04 -4.22 15.61
C ASP A 60 -18.79 -4.87 15.00
N VAL A 61 -17.73 -4.09 14.71
CA VAL A 61 -16.45 -4.61 14.25
C VAL A 61 -15.67 -5.07 15.48
N PRO A 62 -15.54 -6.39 15.72
CA PRO A 62 -14.85 -6.88 16.89
C PRO A 62 -13.37 -6.56 16.72
N HIS A 63 -12.89 -5.58 17.48
CA HIS A 63 -11.48 -5.46 17.83
C HIS A 63 -11.15 -6.69 18.65
N ALA A 64 -10.55 -7.70 18.04
CA ALA A 64 -10.26 -8.96 18.72
C ALA A 64 -9.06 -8.86 19.68
N GLY A 65 -8.75 -7.64 20.15
CA GLY A 65 -7.56 -7.33 20.91
C GLY A 65 -6.28 -7.33 20.07
N ARG A 66 -5.22 -6.81 20.68
CA ARG A 66 -3.85 -6.89 20.17
C ARG A 66 -3.33 -8.29 20.47
N LEU A 67 -3.22 -9.16 19.47
CA LEU A 67 -2.54 -10.43 19.67
C LEU A 67 -1.06 -10.13 19.91
N ARG A 68 -0.56 -10.41 21.12
CA ARG A 68 0.88 -10.47 21.39
C ARG A 68 1.41 -11.70 20.66
N TRP A 69 1.91 -11.51 19.44
CA TRP A 69 2.58 -12.56 18.70
C TRP A 69 4.01 -12.70 19.24
N ARG A 70 4.56 -13.92 19.31
CA ARG A 70 5.93 -14.21 19.80
C ARG A 70 7.06 -13.48 19.04
N ALA A 71 6.75 -12.59 18.09
CA ALA A 71 7.70 -11.76 17.33
C ALA A 71 7.17 -10.36 16.91
N GLY A 72 6.08 -9.83 17.50
CA GLY A 72 5.55 -8.50 17.15
C GLY A 72 4.07 -8.25 17.52
N ARG A 73 3.57 -7.02 17.30
CA ARG A 73 2.17 -6.61 17.53
C ARG A 73 1.37 -6.81 16.24
N VAL A 74 0.12 -7.28 16.34
CA VAL A 74 -0.84 -7.38 15.22
C VAL A 74 -2.22 -6.98 15.75
N ASP A 75 -2.90 -6.06 15.05
CA ASP A 75 -4.26 -5.66 15.40
C ASP A 75 -5.29 -6.45 14.55
N HIS A 76 -6.01 -7.36 15.18
CA HIS A 76 -6.94 -8.27 14.49
C HIS A 76 -8.38 -7.70 14.49
N PHE A 77 -9.06 -7.80 13.34
CA PHE A 77 -10.45 -7.37 13.17
C PHE A 77 -11.31 -8.56 12.72
N ALA A 78 -12.20 -9.06 13.57
CA ALA A 78 -12.89 -10.33 13.33
C ALA A 78 -14.41 -10.18 13.29
N GLY A 79 -15.04 -10.00 12.13
CA GLY A 79 -16.50 -10.21 12.04
C GLY A 79 -16.88 -11.70 12.26
N GLN A 80 -17.92 -11.99 13.05
CA GLN A 80 -18.52 -13.34 13.23
C GLN A 80 -19.84 -13.49 12.42
N PRO A 81 -20.42 -14.71 12.20
CA PRO A 81 -19.92 -15.74 11.29
C PRO A 81 -21.00 -16.34 10.34
N ALA A 82 -20.62 -16.72 9.12
CA ALA A 82 -21.05 -17.95 8.42
C ALA A 82 -20.23 -18.11 7.12
N ARG A 83 -19.28 -19.06 7.07
CA ARG A 83 -18.59 -19.54 5.85
C ARG A 83 -17.64 -18.59 5.09
N ALA A 84 -16.90 -17.74 5.78
CA ALA A 84 -15.87 -16.89 5.16
C ALA A 84 -14.50 -17.60 5.02
N ARG A 85 -14.05 -17.87 3.78
CA ARG A 85 -12.78 -18.57 3.45
C ARG A 85 -11.61 -17.65 3.04
N HIS A 86 -11.70 -16.32 3.19
CA HIS A 86 -10.65 -15.42 2.66
C HIS A 86 -10.16 -14.40 3.71
N ALA A 87 -8.84 -14.16 3.76
CA ALA A 87 -8.14 -13.09 4.52
C ALA A 87 -6.86 -12.70 3.77
N LEU A 88 -6.59 -11.41 3.48
CA LEU A 88 -5.85 -10.39 4.26
C LEU A 88 -5.75 -9.06 3.47
N PRO A 89 -6.22 -7.92 3.99
CA PRO A 89 -5.79 -6.59 3.53
C PRO A 89 -4.67 -5.96 4.41
N ALA A 90 -3.52 -5.62 3.83
CA ALA A 90 -2.43 -4.83 4.39
C ALA A 90 -2.41 -3.42 3.77
N TRP A 91 -2.86 -2.41 4.50
CA TRP A 91 -3.18 -1.06 3.98
C TRP A 91 -2.44 0.00 4.79
N TRP A 92 -1.29 0.61 4.41
CA TRP A 92 -0.80 1.89 5.00
C TRP A 92 0.03 2.72 4.01
N ILE A 93 0.49 3.90 4.46
CA ILE A 93 1.62 4.68 3.94
C ILE A 93 2.86 4.26 4.74
N PHE A 94 4.05 4.10 4.11
CA PHE A 94 5.27 3.55 4.77
C PHE A 94 5.70 4.24 6.08
N ALA A 95 5.21 5.46 6.33
CA ALA A 95 5.55 6.28 7.49
C ALA A 95 4.35 6.69 8.36
N SER A 96 3.11 6.34 7.98
CA SER A 96 1.90 6.84 8.66
C SER A 96 0.78 5.81 8.70
N ARG A 97 0.09 5.75 9.83
CA ARG A 97 -0.95 4.76 10.11
C ARG A 97 -2.33 5.43 10.11
N PHE A 98 -3.31 4.77 9.48
CA PHE A 98 -4.73 5.15 9.54
C PHE A 98 -5.58 3.96 9.99
N PRO A 99 -5.39 3.44 11.22
CA PRO A 99 -6.03 2.20 11.65
C PRO A 99 -7.56 2.24 11.54
N ASN A 100 -8.20 3.34 11.90
CA ASN A 100 -9.66 3.45 11.91
C ASN A 100 -10.23 3.59 10.51
N ALA A 101 -9.65 4.44 9.66
CA ALA A 101 -10.09 4.57 8.27
C ALA A 101 -10.00 3.22 7.53
N HIS A 102 -8.89 2.52 7.70
CA HIS A 102 -8.69 1.21 7.10
C HIS A 102 -9.64 0.17 7.71
N ALA A 103 -9.78 0.11 9.03
CA ALA A 103 -10.72 -0.80 9.67
C ALA A 103 -12.16 -0.58 9.21
N ALA A 104 -12.61 0.67 9.05
CA ALA A 104 -13.94 1.01 8.56
C ALA A 104 -14.17 0.53 7.12
N LEU A 105 -13.19 0.74 6.23
CA LEU A 105 -13.29 0.31 4.84
C LEU A 105 -13.17 -1.23 4.71
N VAL A 106 -12.24 -1.88 5.42
CA VAL A 106 -12.11 -3.35 5.47
C VAL A 106 -13.39 -4.00 6.01
N SER A 107 -13.91 -3.51 7.13
CA SER A 107 -15.17 -3.96 7.74
C SER A 107 -16.31 -3.99 6.73
N ARG A 108 -16.46 -2.91 5.96
CA ARG A 108 -17.49 -2.81 4.92
C ARG A 108 -17.28 -3.81 3.79
N LEU A 109 -16.04 -4.03 3.35
CA LEU A 109 -15.72 -5.05 2.35
C LEU A 109 -16.00 -6.46 2.89
N CYS A 110 -15.56 -6.78 4.10
CA CYS A 110 -15.80 -8.06 4.74
C CYS A 110 -17.29 -8.39 4.85
N ARG A 111 -18.13 -7.43 5.26
CA ARG A 111 -19.60 -7.61 5.29
C ARG A 111 -20.19 -7.91 3.92
N ARG A 112 -19.74 -7.20 2.87
CA ARG A 112 -20.25 -7.40 1.50
C ARG A 112 -19.77 -8.71 0.87
N LEU A 113 -18.57 -9.15 1.22
CA LEU A 113 -17.92 -10.32 0.64
C LEU A 113 -18.15 -11.60 1.47
N GLY A 114 -18.73 -11.50 2.66
CA GLY A 114 -18.74 -12.60 3.63
C GLY A 114 -17.32 -13.09 3.90
N ALA A 115 -16.38 -12.17 4.14
CA ALA A 115 -14.95 -12.44 4.30
C ALA A 115 -14.45 -12.07 5.71
N ARG A 116 -13.26 -12.55 6.08
CA ARG A 116 -12.53 -12.11 7.28
C ARG A 116 -11.30 -11.30 6.85
N ALA A 117 -10.78 -10.49 7.75
CA ALA A 117 -9.58 -9.71 7.47
C ALA A 117 -8.68 -9.68 8.69
N LEU A 118 -7.40 -9.48 8.46
CA LEU A 118 -6.43 -9.15 9.49
C LEU A 118 -5.60 -8.01 8.91
N LEU A 119 -5.49 -6.93 9.67
CA LEU A 119 -4.61 -5.82 9.35
C LEU A 119 -3.35 -6.02 10.20
N PRO A 120 -2.17 -6.26 9.61
CA PRO A 120 -0.94 -6.36 10.41
C PRO A 120 -0.71 -5.08 11.24
N ASP A 121 0.22 -5.07 12.19
CA ASP A 121 0.76 -3.82 12.75
C ASP A 121 2.28 -3.85 12.56
N TYR A 122 2.67 -3.70 11.29
CA TYR A 122 4.05 -3.78 10.83
C TYR A 122 4.84 -2.53 11.23
N ARG A 123 6.14 -2.74 11.37
CA ARG A 123 7.10 -1.71 11.72
C ARG A 123 7.18 -0.64 10.63
N LEU A 124 7.07 0.62 11.05
CA LEU A 124 7.08 1.79 10.16
C LEU A 124 8.48 2.41 10.03
N ALA A 125 8.72 3.04 8.90
CA ALA A 125 9.88 3.90 8.69
C ALA A 125 9.60 5.31 9.25
N PRO A 126 10.61 6.07 9.70
CA PRO A 126 12.06 5.81 9.60
C PRO A 126 12.66 4.92 10.69
N GLU A 127 11.94 4.61 11.77
CA GLU A 127 12.45 3.82 12.90
C GLU A 127 12.85 2.40 12.47
N HIS A 128 12.12 1.86 11.51
CA HIS A 128 12.35 0.56 10.91
C HIS A 128 12.24 0.67 9.38
N PRO A 129 13.33 1.06 8.69
CA PRO A 129 13.31 1.17 7.24
C PRO A 129 13.12 -0.22 6.59
N PHE A 130 12.92 -0.22 5.27
CA PHE A 130 12.89 -1.45 4.49
C PHE A 130 14.11 -2.34 4.78
N PRO A 131 13.95 -3.68 4.93
CA PRO A 131 12.75 -4.48 4.63
C PRO A 131 11.84 -4.79 5.83
N ALA A 132 11.87 -4.01 6.92
CA ALA A 132 11.16 -4.36 8.14
C ALA A 132 9.64 -4.59 7.95
N ALA A 133 8.96 -3.71 7.21
CA ALA A 133 7.53 -3.85 6.94
C ALA A 133 7.16 -5.09 6.08
N PRO A 134 7.84 -5.36 4.94
CA PRO A 134 7.64 -6.61 4.20
C PRO A 134 7.92 -7.87 5.01
N ASP A 135 8.96 -7.86 5.85
CA ASP A 135 9.29 -9.01 6.72
C ASP A 135 8.17 -9.31 7.70
N ASP A 136 7.57 -8.26 8.30
CA ASP A 136 6.45 -8.40 9.22
C ASP A 136 5.22 -8.99 8.50
N CYS A 137 4.93 -8.53 7.28
CA CYS A 137 3.86 -9.07 6.45
C CYS A 137 4.10 -10.55 6.11
N GLN A 138 5.32 -10.93 5.75
CA GLN A 138 5.66 -12.34 5.47
C GLN A 138 5.52 -13.22 6.71
N ARG A 139 5.94 -12.73 7.89
CA ARG A 139 5.73 -13.46 9.16
C ARG A 139 4.25 -13.69 9.44
N VAL A 140 3.39 -12.72 9.16
CA VAL A 140 1.94 -12.86 9.30
C VAL A 140 1.38 -13.90 8.33
N CYS A 141 1.78 -13.89 7.06
CA CYS A 141 1.35 -14.90 6.10
C CYS A 141 1.76 -16.33 6.53
N ARG A 142 3.03 -16.53 6.91
CA ARG A 142 3.53 -17.83 7.40
C ARG A 142 2.78 -18.27 8.66
N ALA A 143 2.50 -17.35 9.58
CA ALA A 143 1.76 -17.63 10.80
C ALA A 143 0.33 -18.13 10.53
N LEU A 144 -0.38 -17.53 9.57
CA LEU A 144 -1.72 -17.99 9.20
C LEU A 144 -1.70 -19.37 8.56
N ILE A 145 -0.74 -19.62 7.68
CA ILE A 145 -0.57 -20.95 7.06
C ILE A 145 -0.29 -22.00 8.12
N ALA A 146 0.58 -21.70 9.09
CA ALA A 146 0.87 -22.59 10.22
C ALA A 146 -0.35 -22.86 11.12
N GLN A 147 -1.34 -21.96 11.14
CA GLN A 147 -2.62 -22.15 11.84
C GLN A 147 -3.66 -22.91 11.00
N GLY A 148 -3.29 -23.41 9.82
CA GLY A 148 -4.18 -24.18 8.95
C GLY A 148 -4.98 -23.33 7.97
N VAL A 149 -4.68 -22.03 7.81
CA VAL A 149 -5.28 -21.24 6.73
C VAL A 149 -4.72 -21.73 5.40
N VAL A 150 -5.59 -22.18 4.51
CA VAL A 150 -5.19 -22.70 3.19
C VAL A 150 -4.71 -21.53 2.31
N PRO A 151 -3.49 -21.58 1.74
CA PRO A 151 -2.97 -20.51 0.89
C PRO A 151 -3.89 -20.14 -0.28
N ALA A 152 -4.46 -21.15 -0.96
CA ALA A 152 -5.43 -20.94 -2.04
C ALA A 152 -6.76 -20.29 -1.61
N SER A 153 -6.96 -20.10 -0.30
CA SER A 153 -8.09 -19.36 0.26
C SER A 153 -7.68 -17.96 0.73
N MET A 154 -6.39 -17.64 0.78
CA MET A 154 -5.89 -16.31 1.17
C MET A 154 -5.93 -15.35 -0.01
N VAL A 155 -6.12 -14.07 0.27
CA VAL A 155 -6.03 -12.95 -0.67
C VAL A 155 -5.13 -11.92 -0.04
N LEU A 156 -4.14 -11.36 -0.72
CA LEU A 156 -3.36 -10.25 -0.16
C LEU A 156 -3.81 -8.94 -0.81
N ALA A 157 -4.29 -7.99 -0.04
CA ALA A 157 -4.78 -6.71 -0.57
C ALA A 157 -3.99 -5.53 0.00
N GLY A 158 -3.82 -4.46 -0.76
CA GLY A 158 -3.12 -3.27 -0.27
C GLY A 158 -3.38 -2.01 -1.07
N ASP A 159 -3.51 -0.88 -0.40
CA ASP A 159 -3.58 0.44 -1.01
C ASP A 159 -2.24 1.18 -0.88
N SER A 160 -1.92 2.07 -1.82
CA SER A 160 -0.75 2.95 -1.73
C SER A 160 0.54 2.18 -1.39
N ALA A 161 1.17 2.45 -0.23
CA ALA A 161 2.34 1.73 0.23
C ALA A 161 2.02 0.29 0.70
N GLY A 162 0.82 0.02 1.19
CA GLY A 162 0.32 -1.35 1.43
C GLY A 162 0.28 -2.19 0.14
N GLY A 163 -0.01 -1.57 -1.00
CA GLY A 163 0.07 -2.24 -2.31
C GLY A 163 1.51 -2.63 -2.70
N ASN A 164 2.50 -1.80 -2.33
CA ASN A 164 3.92 -2.16 -2.46
C ASN A 164 4.24 -3.38 -1.59
N LEU A 165 3.88 -3.33 -0.31
CA LEU A 165 4.14 -4.40 0.65
C LEU A 165 3.50 -5.71 0.20
N ALA A 166 2.27 -5.67 -0.29
CA ALA A 166 1.60 -6.83 -0.83
C ALA A 166 2.44 -7.49 -1.94
N LEU A 167 2.91 -6.73 -2.93
CA LEU A 167 3.74 -7.29 -4.00
C LEU A 167 5.13 -7.72 -3.55
N VAL A 168 5.81 -6.95 -2.70
CA VAL A 168 7.13 -7.33 -2.18
C VAL A 168 7.04 -8.63 -1.39
N THR A 169 6.02 -8.79 -0.52
CA THR A 169 5.79 -10.03 0.23
C THR A 169 5.57 -11.22 -0.69
N ILE A 170 4.81 -11.05 -1.78
CA ILE A 170 4.53 -12.13 -2.74
C ILE A 170 5.76 -12.48 -3.57
N HIS A 171 6.54 -11.49 -4.00
CA HIS A 171 7.80 -11.74 -4.70
C HIS A 171 8.79 -12.50 -3.79
N SER A 172 8.91 -12.10 -2.53
CA SER A 172 9.75 -12.80 -1.54
C SER A 172 9.26 -14.23 -1.29
N ALA A 173 7.96 -14.43 -1.11
CA ALA A 173 7.37 -15.77 -0.92
C ALA A 173 7.62 -16.66 -2.15
N LYS A 174 7.40 -16.12 -3.36
CA LYS A 174 7.65 -16.83 -4.62
C LYS A 174 9.12 -17.22 -4.78
N ALA A 175 10.04 -16.30 -4.50
CA ALA A 175 11.48 -16.56 -4.56
C ALA A 175 11.94 -17.62 -3.54
N ALA A 176 11.25 -17.72 -2.40
CA ALA A 176 11.51 -18.72 -1.37
C ALA A 176 10.79 -20.06 -1.60
N GLY A 177 10.01 -20.21 -2.69
CA GLY A 177 9.22 -21.42 -2.94
C GLY A 177 8.07 -21.62 -1.95
N GLU A 178 7.59 -20.55 -1.32
CA GLU A 178 6.52 -20.61 -0.33
C GLU A 178 5.14 -20.68 -0.98
N PRO A 179 4.14 -21.28 -0.29
CA PRO A 179 2.77 -21.26 -0.76
C PRO A 179 2.25 -19.82 -0.93
N LEU A 180 1.63 -19.57 -2.08
CA LEU A 180 1.12 -18.25 -2.44
C LEU A 180 -0.39 -18.12 -2.17
N PRO A 181 -0.88 -16.91 -1.83
CA PRO A 181 -2.31 -16.63 -1.82
C PRO A 181 -2.92 -16.77 -3.21
N SER A 182 -4.24 -16.94 -3.25
CA SER A 182 -5.02 -17.07 -4.48
C SER A 182 -4.93 -15.85 -5.40
N CYS A 183 -4.89 -14.64 -4.84
CA CYS A 183 -4.76 -13.41 -5.61
C CYS A 183 -4.20 -12.26 -4.77
N VAL A 184 -3.82 -11.19 -5.49
CA VAL A 184 -3.38 -9.92 -4.92
C VAL A 184 -4.28 -8.80 -5.43
N VAL A 185 -4.80 -7.96 -4.53
CA VAL A 185 -5.65 -6.81 -4.88
C VAL A 185 -4.93 -5.51 -4.54
N LEU A 186 -4.72 -4.66 -5.53
CA LEU A 186 -3.92 -3.44 -5.38
C LEU A 186 -4.76 -2.19 -5.66
N LEU A 187 -4.75 -1.23 -4.74
CA LEU A 187 -5.47 0.04 -4.85
C LEU A 187 -4.45 1.18 -4.94
N SER A 188 -4.29 1.79 -6.12
CA SER A 188 -3.31 2.86 -6.35
C SER A 188 -1.90 2.55 -5.79
N PRO A 189 -1.29 1.41 -6.14
CA PRO A 189 -0.12 0.92 -5.42
C PRO A 189 1.17 1.68 -5.74
N ALA A 190 2.02 1.89 -4.73
CA ALA A 190 3.32 2.54 -4.85
C ALA A 190 4.41 1.55 -5.33
N LEU A 191 4.49 1.29 -6.63
CA LEU A 191 5.34 0.20 -7.17
C LEU A 191 6.77 0.60 -7.56
N ASP A 192 7.02 1.89 -7.69
CA ASP A 192 8.29 2.44 -8.14
C ASP A 192 8.81 3.52 -7.20
N CYS A 193 9.67 3.13 -6.25
CA CYS A 193 10.30 4.06 -5.33
C CYS A 193 11.35 4.97 -5.99
N THR A 194 11.68 4.78 -7.29
CA THR A 194 12.57 5.73 -7.99
C THR A 194 11.90 7.06 -8.25
N LEU A 195 10.56 7.08 -8.34
CA LEU A 195 9.73 8.25 -8.68
C LEU A 195 10.11 8.87 -10.03
N THR A 196 10.52 8.03 -11.00
CA THR A 196 10.99 8.48 -12.33
C THR A 196 9.91 8.47 -13.42
N SER A 197 8.73 7.93 -13.13
CA SER A 197 7.59 7.97 -14.06
C SER A 197 7.22 9.40 -14.43
N ARG A 198 6.89 9.64 -15.70
CA ARG A 198 6.41 10.94 -16.19
C ARG A 198 5.21 11.46 -15.39
N SER A 199 4.37 10.56 -14.88
CA SER A 199 3.23 10.92 -14.04
C SER A 199 3.61 11.68 -12.76
N MET A 200 4.84 11.51 -12.27
CA MET A 200 5.34 12.26 -11.11
C MET A 200 5.49 13.75 -11.42
N ALA A 201 5.83 14.10 -12.67
CA ALA A 201 5.91 15.49 -13.12
C ALA A 201 4.55 15.99 -13.64
N ASP A 202 3.88 15.20 -14.49
CA ASP A 202 2.62 15.61 -15.13
C ASP A 202 1.49 15.88 -14.11
N TYR A 203 1.49 15.21 -12.95
CA TYR A 203 0.46 15.36 -11.91
C TYR A 203 0.93 16.07 -10.64
N ASP A 204 2.17 16.58 -10.59
CA ASP A 204 2.62 17.32 -9.42
C ASP A 204 1.79 18.59 -9.23
N GLY A 205 1.31 18.82 -8.00
CA GLY A 205 0.36 19.88 -7.68
C GLY A 205 -1.09 19.66 -8.17
N HIS A 206 -1.33 18.71 -9.08
CA HIS A 206 -2.67 18.28 -9.48
C HIS A 206 -3.28 17.29 -8.48
N ASP A 207 -2.49 16.38 -7.93
CA ASP A 207 -2.93 15.50 -6.85
C ASP A 207 -3.22 16.34 -5.58
N PRO A 208 -4.42 16.24 -4.96
CA PRO A 208 -4.78 17.03 -3.79
C PRO A 208 -4.12 16.54 -2.49
N MET A 209 -3.48 15.35 -2.50
CA MET A 209 -2.92 14.69 -1.32
C MET A 209 -1.40 14.47 -1.43
N LEU A 210 -0.90 13.97 -2.55
CA LEU A 210 0.48 13.51 -2.70
C LEU A 210 1.24 14.35 -3.74
N GLN A 211 2.16 15.17 -3.25
CA GLN A 211 3.09 15.93 -4.08
C GLN A 211 4.42 15.19 -4.20
N LEU A 212 5.18 15.46 -5.27
CA LEU A 212 6.49 14.86 -5.48
C LEU A 212 7.43 15.14 -4.30
N SER A 213 7.41 16.35 -3.73
CA SER A 213 8.21 16.69 -2.55
C SER A 213 7.93 15.78 -1.35
N THR A 214 6.66 15.48 -1.10
CA THR A 214 6.24 14.56 -0.02
C THR A 214 6.70 13.13 -0.31
N LEU A 215 6.52 12.66 -1.55
CA LEU A 215 6.96 11.33 -1.95
C LEU A 215 8.49 11.14 -1.82
N LEU A 216 9.27 12.19 -2.09
CA LEU A 216 10.73 12.17 -1.91
C LEU A 216 11.14 12.03 -0.43
N VAL A 217 10.41 12.65 0.49
CA VAL A 217 10.62 12.48 1.95
C VAL A 217 10.27 11.06 2.37
N LEU A 218 9.10 10.56 1.95
CA LEU A 218 8.67 9.17 2.25
C LEU A 218 9.65 8.14 1.71
N ARG A 219 10.19 8.34 0.50
CA ARG A 219 11.23 7.49 -0.09
C ARG A 219 12.47 7.43 0.79
N ARG A 220 12.97 8.58 1.25
CA ARG A 220 14.15 8.67 2.13
C ARG A 220 13.94 7.94 3.45
N CYS A 221 12.75 8.05 4.04
CA CYS A 221 12.42 7.31 5.25
C CYS A 221 12.39 5.81 4.99
N TYR A 222 11.71 5.39 3.92
CA TYR A 222 11.49 3.97 3.62
C TYR A 222 12.77 3.24 3.22
N GLY A 223 13.70 3.88 2.50
CA GLY A 223 14.98 3.30 2.10
C GLY A 223 16.14 4.28 2.29
N GLN A 224 17.15 3.87 3.07
CA GLN A 224 18.30 4.72 3.38
C GLN A 224 19.38 4.77 2.29
N SER A 225 19.36 3.87 1.30
CA SER A 225 20.36 3.86 0.23
C SER A 225 19.85 4.60 -1.01
N PRO A 226 20.65 5.51 -1.60
CA PRO A 226 20.35 6.04 -2.92
C PRO A 226 20.23 4.86 -3.88
N HIS A 227 19.11 4.80 -4.60
CA HIS A 227 18.99 3.89 -5.73
C HIS A 227 20.19 4.13 -6.67
N GLN A 228 21.06 3.13 -6.82
CA GLN A 228 21.98 3.11 -7.96
C GLN A 228 21.11 2.96 -9.21
N SER A 229 21.14 3.98 -10.08
CA SER A 229 20.51 3.93 -11.40
C SER A 229 20.86 2.61 -12.09
N GLY A 230 19.85 1.82 -12.48
CA GLY A 230 20.04 0.60 -13.25
C GLY A 230 20.02 -0.73 -12.47
N LYS A 231 19.93 -0.75 -11.14
CA LYS A 231 19.69 -2.00 -10.37
C LYS A 231 18.29 -2.02 -9.74
N PRO A 232 17.48 -3.08 -9.98
CA PRO A 232 16.16 -3.19 -9.39
C PRO A 232 16.29 -3.35 -7.88
N SER A 233 15.96 -2.30 -7.10
CA SER A 233 15.92 -2.45 -5.65
C SER A 233 14.69 -3.28 -5.26
N LYS A 234 14.84 -4.08 -4.20
CA LYS A 234 13.73 -4.90 -3.67
C LYS A 234 12.56 -4.05 -3.13
N GLN A 235 12.73 -2.74 -2.98
CA GLN A 235 11.67 -1.80 -2.59
C GLN A 235 10.72 -1.48 -3.75
N SER A 236 11.17 -1.63 -5.00
CA SER A 236 10.40 -1.27 -6.18
C SER A 236 10.02 -2.54 -6.97
N PRO A 237 8.91 -3.22 -6.62
CA PRO A 237 8.54 -4.52 -7.18
C PRO A 237 8.37 -4.51 -8.70
N VAL A 238 8.08 -3.36 -9.31
CA VAL A 238 7.95 -3.22 -10.78
C VAL A 238 9.24 -3.57 -11.54
N TRP A 239 10.39 -3.54 -10.87
CA TRP A 239 11.68 -3.85 -11.48
C TRP A 239 12.18 -5.27 -11.18
N GLN A 240 11.48 -6.03 -10.33
CA GLN A 240 11.92 -7.37 -9.92
C GLN A 240 11.58 -8.47 -10.93
N THR A 241 10.69 -8.18 -11.87
CA THR A 241 10.42 -9.06 -13.01
C THR A 241 11.39 -8.72 -14.13
N GLY A 242 12.06 -9.71 -14.74
CA GLY A 242 12.96 -9.54 -15.90
C GLY A 242 12.33 -8.94 -17.17
N ALA A 243 11.13 -8.37 -17.09
CA ALA A 243 10.31 -7.89 -18.19
C ALA A 243 10.72 -6.51 -18.76
N ARG A 244 11.85 -5.92 -18.32
CA ARG A 244 12.32 -4.62 -18.84
C ARG A 244 13.47 -4.66 -19.84
N GLN A 245 13.89 -5.83 -20.33
CA GLN A 245 14.70 -5.85 -21.56
C GLN A 245 13.92 -5.35 -22.79
N GLY A 246 12.59 -5.16 -22.73
CA GLY A 246 11.78 -4.75 -23.89
C GLY A 246 11.22 -3.32 -23.88
N LEU A 247 11.43 -2.51 -22.82
CA LEU A 247 10.76 -1.20 -22.67
C LEU A 247 11.71 0.00 -22.56
N SER A 248 13.02 -0.22 -22.51
CA SER A 248 14.04 0.86 -22.52
C SER A 248 14.54 1.24 -23.91
N ASP A 249 14.35 0.40 -24.93
CA ASP A 249 15.06 0.58 -26.21
C ASP A 249 14.30 1.41 -27.26
N ASN A 250 13.05 1.81 -26.98
CA ASN A 250 12.24 2.56 -27.94
C ASN A 250 11.79 3.90 -27.38
N ARG A 251 12.72 4.87 -27.18
CA ARG A 251 12.41 6.32 -27.22
C ARG A 251 13.57 7.32 -27.03
N LEU A 252 14.78 7.06 -27.54
CA LEU A 252 15.82 8.12 -27.61
C LEU A 252 16.57 8.24 -28.95
N SER A 253 16.19 7.51 -30.00
CA SER A 253 16.93 7.52 -31.29
C SER A 253 16.24 8.24 -32.47
N SER A 254 15.10 8.92 -32.30
CA SER A 254 14.38 9.51 -33.46
C SER A 254 14.21 11.03 -33.43
N MET A 255 15.10 11.76 -32.74
CA MET A 255 15.21 13.22 -32.87
C MET A 255 16.67 13.63 -32.97
N ALA A 256 17.34 13.16 -34.03
CA ALA A 256 18.57 13.73 -34.57
C ALA A 256 18.82 13.13 -35.96
N THR A 257 18.09 13.62 -36.96
CA THR A 257 18.54 13.83 -38.36
C THR A 257 17.54 14.74 -39.03
#